data_AF-A0A502CH15-F1
#
_entry.id   AF-A0A502CH15-F1
#
_cell.length_a   1.000
_cell.length_b   1.000
_cell.length_c   1.000
_cell.angle_alpha   90.00
_cell.angle_beta   90.00
_cell.angle_gamma   90.00
#
_symmetry.space_group_name_H-M   'P 1'
#
loop_
_entity.id
_entity.type
_entity.pdbx_description
1 polymer ?
#
loop_
_entity_poly.entity_id
_entity_poly.type
_entity_poly.pdbx_seq_one_letter_code
_entity_poly.pdbx_strand_id
1 'polypeptide(L)'
;MVGAIWASAMMARFVDGSRATRLATLGQGVVVLALVATLARWLGVGGQMTTGSFGHFSMPLDALWNPGLDAFSTLLPSHDSRGGDWFEGFQYLGAGGLLLVAAALVIARRLPAQVGERDVAQRLRGLAPALIVLTILAIVQMPLSTGILAVLDPIRASGRLFWPVGYVLVLIAILAVFRLSPQRAGLALIAMVALQAADLAGMANTIRDQSKTADQRRLYHRTRDPRWEQLIDRSSSVAFMPGDVTRDLGLFQEVAWRAINAGRPLTNVYAARVSRVTAQRLRRERAAFDRGELVPGRLYIVLAGAAVPAAAAANTRQLDGVTVVAPIHAR
;
A
#
# COMPACT_ATOMS: atom_id res chain seq x y z
N MET A 1 9.90 7.54 4.50
CA MET A 1 9.37 8.12 5.76
C MET A 1 10.36 7.98 6.91
N VAL A 2 10.56 6.78 7.49
CA VAL A 2 11.46 6.57 8.65
C VAL A 2 12.88 7.09 8.39
N GLY A 3 13.46 6.75 7.24
CA GLY A 3 14.80 7.24 6.87
C GLY A 3 14.91 8.77 6.82
N ALA A 4 13.86 9.47 6.37
CA ALA A 4 13.85 10.93 6.31
C ALA A 4 13.78 11.54 7.71
N ILE A 5 12.90 11.02 8.58
CA ILE A 5 12.77 11.44 9.98
C ILE A 5 14.08 11.20 10.74
N TRP A 6 14.66 10.01 10.59
CA TRP A 6 15.95 9.66 11.18
C TRP A 6 17.07 10.56 10.69
N ALA A 7 17.17 10.79 9.38
CA ALA A 7 18.19 11.67 8.80
C ALA A 7 18.07 13.11 9.31
N SER A 8 16.84 13.64 9.42
CA SER A 8 16.57 14.97 9.97
C SER A 8 16.98 15.06 11.44
N ALA A 9 16.69 14.03 12.24
CA ALA A 9 17.12 13.96 13.63
C ALA A 9 18.66 13.88 13.77
N MET A 10 19.33 13.11 12.91
CA MET A 10 20.80 13.06 12.89
C MET A 10 21.40 14.39 12.46
N MET A 11 20.80 15.07 11.48
CA MET A 11 21.23 16.39 11.03
C MET A 11 21.12 17.43 12.15
N ALA A 12 20.01 17.46 12.90
CA ALA A 12 19.87 18.34 14.05
C ALA A 12 20.96 18.07 15.11
N ARG A 13 21.17 16.80 15.48
CA ARG A 13 22.25 16.41 16.41
C ARG A 13 23.64 16.78 15.92
N PHE A 14 23.88 16.73 14.62
CA PHE A 14 25.17 17.06 14.02
C PHE A 14 25.43 18.57 14.04
N VAL A 15 24.44 19.38 13.66
CA VAL A 15 24.54 20.84 13.63
C VAL A 15 24.77 21.39 15.04
N ASP A 16 23.93 20.98 15.99
CA ASP A 16 23.93 21.50 17.37
C ASP A 16 25.01 20.85 18.27
N GLY A 17 25.59 19.73 17.83
CA GLY A 17 26.50 18.92 18.64
C GLY A 17 27.94 19.43 18.68
N SER A 18 28.63 19.11 19.78
CA SER A 18 30.09 19.26 19.91
C SER A 18 30.85 18.43 18.87
N ARG A 19 32.17 18.66 18.71
CA ARG A 19 33.01 17.84 17.80
C ARG A 19 32.92 16.34 18.10
N ALA A 20 32.89 15.95 19.37
CA ALA A 20 32.72 14.56 19.79
C ALA A 20 31.33 14.03 19.42
N THR A 21 30.27 14.81 19.64
CA THR A 21 28.90 14.46 19.26
C THR A 21 28.75 14.29 17.75
N ARG A 22 29.41 15.14 16.95
CA ARG A 22 29.42 15.06 15.49
C ARG A 22 30.07 13.77 15.00
N LEU A 23 31.25 13.44 15.52
CA LEU A 23 31.94 12.18 15.20
C LEU A 23 31.11 10.95 15.61
N ALA A 24 30.53 10.97 16.81
CA ALA A 24 29.64 9.91 17.28
C ALA A 24 28.39 9.76 16.39
N THR A 25 27.78 10.88 15.97
CA THR A 25 26.61 10.88 15.07
C THR A 25 26.95 10.28 13.71
N LEU A 26 28.11 10.62 13.14
CA LEU A 26 28.59 10.02 11.89
C LEU A 26 28.83 8.51 12.06
N GLY A 27 29.52 8.10 13.13
CA GLY A 27 29.78 6.69 13.42
C GLY A 27 28.49 5.87 13.58
N GLN A 28 27.54 6.39 14.37
CA GLN A 28 26.21 5.79 14.52
C GLN A 28 25.46 5.72 13.18
N GLY A 29 25.56 6.78 12.36
CA GLY A 29 25.01 6.83 11.01
C GLY A 29 25.52 5.70 10.12
N VAL A 30 26.85 5.51 10.08
CA VAL A 30 27.48 4.44 9.30
C VAL A 30 27.04 3.07 9.78
N VAL A 31 27.00 2.82 11.09
CA VAL A 31 26.57 1.54 11.67
C VAL A 31 25.12 1.21 11.30
N VAL A 32 24.21 2.19 11.43
CA VAL A 32 22.79 1.99 11.08
C VAL A 32 22.64 1.73 9.57
N LEU A 33 23.32 2.49 8.72
CA LEU A 33 23.27 2.28 7.26
C LEU A 33 23.84 0.91 6.86
N ALA A 34 24.95 0.48 7.49
CA ALA A 34 25.52 -0.85 7.27
C ALA A 34 24.56 -1.96 7.71
N LEU A 35 23.91 -1.81 8.88
CA LEU A 35 22.89 -2.75 9.35
C LEU A 35 21.71 -2.83 8.37
N VAL A 36 21.17 -1.69 7.94
CA VAL A 36 20.07 -1.64 6.97
C VAL A 36 20.48 -2.28 5.65
N ALA A 37 21.68 -2.01 5.15
CA ALA A 37 22.19 -2.60 3.91
C ALA A 37 22.37 -4.12 4.03
N THR A 38 22.90 -4.62 5.15
CA THR A 38 23.04 -6.04 5.42
C THR A 38 21.67 -6.73 5.49
N LEU A 39 20.71 -6.14 6.22
CA LEU A 39 19.35 -6.67 6.30
C LEU A 39 18.66 -6.67 4.92
N ALA A 40 18.78 -5.57 4.16
CA ALA A 40 18.22 -5.49 2.82
C ALA A 40 18.82 -6.56 1.89
N ARG A 41 20.13 -6.79 1.97
CA ARG A 41 20.80 -7.84 1.20
C ARG A 41 20.34 -9.24 1.63
N TRP A 42 20.26 -9.50 2.94
CA TRP A 42 19.81 -10.77 3.49
C TRP A 42 18.36 -11.10 3.08
N LEU A 43 17.50 -10.09 3.03
CA LEU A 43 16.11 -10.20 2.57
C LEU A 43 15.95 -10.20 1.04
N GLY A 44 17.04 -10.21 0.27
CA GLY A 44 17.00 -10.31 -1.19
C GLY A 44 16.54 -9.04 -1.93
N VAL A 45 16.75 -7.86 -1.34
CA VAL A 45 16.49 -6.57 -2.01
C VAL A 45 17.56 -6.31 -3.08
N GLY A 46 17.15 -5.92 -4.29
CA GLY A 46 18.05 -5.49 -5.39
C GLY A 46 17.81 -6.17 -6.75
N GLY A 47 17.05 -7.28 -6.79
CA GLY A 47 16.77 -8.03 -8.03
C GLY A 47 15.37 -7.80 -8.63
N GLN A 48 14.57 -6.92 -8.02
CA GLN A 48 13.20 -6.63 -8.40
C GLN A 48 13.15 -5.78 -9.69
N MET A 49 12.12 -5.99 -10.52
CA MET A 49 11.83 -5.08 -11.62
C MET A 49 11.18 -3.80 -11.07
N THR A 50 11.49 -2.67 -11.70
CA THR A 50 10.77 -1.43 -11.46
C THR A 50 9.34 -1.58 -11.97
N THR A 51 8.35 -1.18 -11.19
CA THR A 51 6.94 -1.19 -11.61
C THR A 51 6.56 0.09 -12.34
N GLY A 52 7.41 1.13 -12.30
CA GLY A 52 7.13 2.43 -12.90
C GLY A 52 5.93 3.12 -12.25
N SER A 53 5.64 2.78 -11.00
CA SER A 53 4.41 3.18 -10.32
C SER A 53 4.61 4.30 -9.31
N PHE A 54 5.84 4.81 -9.18
CA PHE A 54 6.09 5.97 -8.33
C PHE A 54 5.22 7.16 -8.74
N GLY A 55 4.47 7.71 -7.78
CA GLY A 55 3.61 8.87 -8.01
C GLY A 55 2.24 8.55 -8.60
N HIS A 56 1.93 7.29 -8.91
CA HIS A 56 0.60 6.88 -9.41
C HIS A 56 -0.52 7.02 -8.36
N PHE A 57 -0.14 7.02 -7.08
CA PHE A 57 -1.03 7.26 -5.95
C PHE A 57 -0.47 8.44 -5.13
N SER A 58 -0.43 9.59 -5.78
CA SER A 58 0.03 10.85 -5.17
C SER A 58 -1.05 11.43 -4.25
N MET A 59 -0.69 12.36 -3.38
CA MET A 59 -1.64 13.08 -2.54
C MET A 59 -2.21 14.29 -3.31
N PRO A 60 -3.53 14.36 -3.54
CA PRO A 60 -4.18 15.57 -4.05
C PRO A 60 -4.00 16.76 -3.10
N LEU A 61 -3.98 17.99 -3.63
CA LEU A 61 -3.83 19.20 -2.82
C LEU A 61 -4.97 19.41 -1.83
N ASP A 62 -6.16 18.94 -2.17
CA ASP A 62 -7.38 19.01 -1.37
C ASP A 62 -7.59 17.80 -0.46
N ALA A 63 -6.65 16.85 -0.43
CA ALA A 63 -6.81 15.58 0.29
C ALA A 63 -7.08 15.73 1.80
N LEU A 64 -6.78 16.89 2.41
CA LEU A 64 -7.05 17.14 3.83
C LEU A 64 -8.54 17.39 4.13
N TRP A 65 -9.31 17.90 3.16
CA TRP A 65 -10.73 18.24 3.33
C TRP A 65 -11.66 17.57 2.31
N ASN A 66 -11.10 16.89 1.31
CA ASN A 66 -11.86 16.09 0.35
C ASN A 66 -11.94 14.63 0.84
N PRO A 67 -13.14 14.07 1.09
CA PRO A 67 -13.32 12.67 1.48
C PRO A 67 -13.02 11.66 0.36
N GLY A 68 -12.78 12.13 -0.88
CA GLY A 68 -12.37 11.32 -2.03
C GLY A 68 -13.47 10.44 -2.64
N LEU A 69 -14.32 9.85 -1.80
CA LEU A 69 -15.55 9.15 -2.18
C LEU A 69 -16.73 9.78 -1.47
N ASP A 70 -17.84 10.00 -2.17
CA ASP A 70 -19.05 10.61 -1.58
C ASP A 70 -19.56 9.84 -0.36
N ALA A 71 -19.41 8.51 -0.36
CA ALA A 71 -19.84 7.68 0.76
C ALA A 71 -18.96 7.82 2.02
N PHE A 72 -17.78 8.45 1.94
CA PHE A 72 -16.82 8.48 3.04
C PHE A 72 -17.10 9.58 4.08
N SER A 73 -17.81 10.63 3.70
CA SER A 73 -18.25 11.69 4.61
C SER A 73 -19.76 11.85 4.55
N THR A 74 -20.40 12.09 5.70
CA THR A 74 -21.82 12.43 5.76
C THR A 74 -22.08 13.94 5.70
N LEU A 75 -21.04 14.76 5.90
CA LEU A 75 -21.15 16.21 6.06
C LEU A 75 -20.53 17.00 4.91
N LEU A 76 -19.49 16.48 4.27
CA LEU A 76 -18.76 17.15 3.19
C LEU A 76 -18.92 16.38 1.88
N PRO A 77 -19.15 17.07 0.75
CA PRO A 77 -19.16 16.44 -0.56
C PRO A 77 -17.75 15.97 -0.94
N SER A 78 -17.65 14.93 -1.76
CA SER A 78 -16.38 14.57 -2.39
C SER A 78 -16.18 15.34 -3.69
N HIS A 79 -14.91 15.50 -4.08
CA HIS A 79 -14.54 15.92 -5.42
C HIS A 79 -13.71 14.83 -6.07
N ASP A 80 -13.89 14.67 -7.38
CA ASP A 80 -13.14 13.69 -8.17
C ASP A 80 -11.64 13.91 -8.02
N SER A 81 -10.98 12.92 -7.43
CA SER A 81 -9.53 12.81 -7.44
C SER A 81 -9.07 12.19 -8.76
N ARG A 82 -7.91 12.59 -9.26
CA ARG A 82 -7.36 12.03 -10.51
C ARG A 82 -7.04 10.54 -10.31
N GLY A 83 -7.65 9.67 -11.12
CA GLY A 83 -7.31 8.24 -11.15
C GLY A 83 -7.37 7.55 -9.77
N GLY A 84 -6.31 6.82 -9.41
CA GLY A 84 -6.20 6.10 -8.14
C GLY A 84 -5.76 6.95 -6.94
N ASP A 85 -5.60 8.26 -7.07
CA ASP A 85 -5.04 9.13 -6.01
C ASP A 85 -5.85 9.08 -4.69
N TRP A 86 -7.17 8.82 -4.75
CA TRP A 86 -8.02 8.63 -3.58
C TRP A 86 -7.68 7.38 -2.76
N PHE A 87 -6.87 6.45 -3.28
CA PHE A 87 -6.57 5.18 -2.62
C PHE A 87 -5.41 5.32 -1.61
N GLU A 88 -4.16 5.38 -2.08
CA GLU A 88 -3.00 5.45 -1.17
C GLU A 88 -2.57 6.91 -0.85
N GLY A 89 -3.12 7.90 -1.56
CA GLY A 89 -2.92 9.33 -1.31
C GLY A 89 -3.97 9.98 -0.42
N PHE A 90 -4.92 9.19 0.10
CA PHE A 90 -5.98 9.63 1.00
C PHE A 90 -5.44 10.25 2.31
N GLN A 91 -5.88 11.46 2.64
CA GLN A 91 -5.48 12.20 3.86
C GLN A 91 -6.63 12.93 4.54
N TYR A 92 -7.88 12.54 4.27
CA TYR A 92 -9.05 13.28 4.75
C TYR A 92 -9.05 13.33 6.28
N LEU A 93 -9.05 14.54 6.84
CA LEU A 93 -9.00 14.74 8.29
C LEU A 93 -10.36 14.47 8.96
N GLY A 94 -11.44 14.51 8.19
CA GLY A 94 -12.81 14.57 8.70
C GLY A 94 -13.17 15.94 9.28
N ALA A 95 -14.46 16.22 9.40
CA ALA A 95 -14.98 17.49 9.90
C ALA A 95 -14.51 17.82 11.32
N GLY A 96 -14.39 16.81 12.20
CA GLY A 96 -13.84 16.97 13.55
C GLY A 96 -12.36 17.33 13.54
N GLY A 97 -11.56 16.68 12.69
CA GLY A 97 -10.15 16.99 12.47
C GLY A 97 -9.93 18.38 11.86
N LEU A 98 -10.75 18.78 10.89
CA LEU A 98 -10.73 20.13 10.32
C LEU A 98 -11.05 21.19 11.37
N LEU A 99 -12.10 20.97 12.19
CA LEU A 99 -12.45 21.85 13.29
C LEU A 99 -11.34 21.93 14.35
N LEU A 100 -10.68 20.80 14.66
CA LEU A 100 -9.53 20.74 15.55
C LEU A 100 -8.39 21.63 15.06
N VAL A 101 -8.02 21.52 13.78
CA VAL A 101 -6.96 22.36 13.18
C VAL A 101 -7.36 23.84 13.19
N ALA A 102 -8.60 24.16 12.83
CA ALA A 102 -9.09 25.54 12.87
C ALA A 102 -9.09 26.14 14.28
N ALA A 103 -9.57 25.39 15.28
CA ALA A 103 -9.57 25.79 16.68
C ALA A 103 -8.14 25.95 17.21
N ALA A 104 -7.24 25.03 16.89
CA ALA A 104 -5.83 25.11 17.25
C ALA A 104 -5.17 26.39 16.73
N LEU A 105 -5.45 26.80 15.49
CA LEU A 105 -4.94 28.05 14.93
C LEU A 105 -5.46 29.29 15.67
N VAL A 106 -6.72 29.28 16.11
CA VAL A 106 -7.30 30.39 16.91
C VAL A 106 -6.70 30.43 18.31
N ILE A 107 -6.65 29.27 18.97
CA ILE A 107 -6.11 29.14 20.34
C ILE A 107 -4.63 29.50 20.36
N ALA A 108 -3.86 29.01 19.39
CA ALA A 108 -2.43 29.26 19.32
C ALA A 108 -2.08 30.75 19.13
N ARG A 109 -2.97 31.51 18.48
CA ARG A 109 -2.85 32.97 18.31
C ARG A 109 -3.26 33.75 19.56
N ARG A 110 -4.20 33.24 20.36
CA ARG A 110 -4.80 33.98 21.49
C ARG A 110 -4.17 33.64 22.84
N LEU A 111 -3.67 32.42 23.02
CA LEU A 111 -3.13 31.93 24.28
C LEU A 111 -1.65 31.57 24.11
N PRO A 112 -0.78 31.92 25.07
CA PRO A 112 0.64 31.59 24.99
C PRO A 112 0.86 30.07 25.10
N ALA A 113 1.92 29.59 24.44
CA ALA A 113 2.33 28.19 24.55
C ALA A 113 2.80 27.87 25.98
N GLN A 114 2.35 26.73 26.51
CA GLN A 114 2.80 26.19 27.79
C GLN A 114 4.25 25.67 27.69
N VAL A 115 4.95 25.49 28.82
CA VAL A 115 6.35 25.05 28.83
C VAL A 115 6.52 23.70 28.11
N GLY A 116 5.72 22.70 28.47
CA GLY A 116 5.79 21.38 27.84
C GLY A 116 5.50 21.40 26.33
N GLU A 117 4.62 22.29 25.87
CA GLU A 117 4.37 22.48 24.45
C GLU A 117 5.57 23.09 23.72
N ARG A 118 6.23 24.09 24.33
CA ARG A 118 7.44 24.69 23.77
C ARG A 118 8.55 23.65 23.61
N ASP A 119 8.72 22.77 24.59
CA ASP A 119 9.71 21.69 24.54
C ASP A 119 9.42 20.72 23.41
N VAL A 120 8.15 20.32 23.24
CA VAL A 120 7.74 19.46 22.13
C VAL A 120 7.94 20.18 20.79
N ALA A 121 7.52 21.44 20.67
CA ALA A 121 7.70 22.22 19.46
C ALA A 121 9.19 22.38 19.09
N GLN A 122 10.06 22.59 20.07
CA GLN A 122 11.51 22.63 19.86
C GLN A 122 12.05 21.29 19.34
N ARG A 123 11.61 20.15 19.90
CA ARG A 123 11.99 18.82 19.40
C ARG A 123 11.49 18.58 17.97
N LEU A 124 10.26 19.01 17.67
CA LEU A 124 9.67 18.88 16.34
C LEU A 124 10.31 19.79 15.29
N ARG A 125 10.94 20.91 15.67
CA ARG A 125 11.71 21.75 14.73
C ARG A 125 12.83 20.97 14.05
N GLY A 126 13.48 20.05 14.76
CA GLY A 126 14.48 19.15 14.19
C GLY A 126 13.93 18.19 13.14
N LEU A 127 12.61 18.01 13.06
CA LEU A 127 11.94 17.19 12.05
C LEU A 127 11.43 18.00 10.86
N ALA A 128 11.42 19.34 10.93
CA ALA A 128 10.86 20.18 9.87
C ALA A 128 11.45 19.88 8.48
N PRO A 129 12.78 19.69 8.30
CA PRO A 129 13.35 19.28 7.02
C PRO A 129 12.74 17.97 6.47
N ALA A 130 12.59 16.94 7.31
CA ALA A 130 11.93 15.71 6.91
C ALA A 130 10.47 15.94 6.49
N LEU A 131 9.70 16.66 7.29
CA LEU A 131 8.27 16.89 7.03
C LEU A 131 8.05 17.68 5.74
N ILE A 132 8.90 18.67 5.45
CA ILE A 132 8.88 19.44 4.20
C ILE A 132 9.18 18.52 3.01
N VAL A 133 10.29 17.77 3.05
CA VAL A 133 10.67 16.86 1.96
C VAL A 133 9.58 15.81 1.71
N LEU A 134 9.03 15.22 2.78
CA LEU A 134 7.95 14.24 2.68
C LEU A 134 6.67 14.82 2.08
N THR A 135 6.32 16.06 2.44
CA THR A 135 5.16 16.77 1.86
C THR A 135 5.36 17.03 0.37
N ILE A 136 6.53 17.54 -0.02
CA ILE A 136 6.86 17.79 -1.44
C ILE A 136 6.77 16.51 -2.24
N LEU A 137 7.38 15.42 -1.75
CA LEU A 137 7.33 14.14 -2.45
C LEU A 137 5.92 13.54 -2.52
N ALA A 138 5.07 13.79 -1.51
CA ALA A 138 3.70 13.30 -1.51
C ALA A 138 2.82 13.98 -2.57
N ILE A 139 3.02 15.28 -2.78
CA ILE A 139 2.17 16.12 -3.64
C ILE A 139 2.73 16.20 -5.07
N VAL A 140 4.03 16.45 -5.23
CA VAL A 140 4.59 16.85 -6.52
C VAL A 140 4.89 15.63 -7.39
N GLN A 141 4.19 15.53 -8.52
CA GLN A 141 4.54 14.63 -9.61
C GLN A 141 5.68 15.25 -10.44
N MET A 142 6.91 15.16 -9.93
CA MET A 142 8.09 15.67 -10.65
C MET A 142 8.47 14.72 -11.80
N PRO A 143 8.87 15.24 -12.98
CA PRO A 143 9.54 14.46 -14.01
C PRO A 143 10.96 14.13 -13.52
N LEU A 144 11.06 13.12 -12.66
CA LEU A 144 12.33 12.66 -12.10
C LEU A 144 13.08 11.83 -13.15
N SER A 145 14.41 11.86 -13.11
CA SER A 145 15.22 11.01 -14.00
C SER A 145 14.93 9.53 -13.73
N THR A 146 15.11 8.68 -14.74
CA THR A 146 14.87 7.24 -14.65
C THR A 146 15.64 6.58 -13.50
N GLY A 147 16.84 7.07 -13.20
CA GLY A 147 17.63 6.61 -12.05
C GLY A 147 16.99 6.94 -10.70
N ILE A 148 16.50 8.16 -10.52
CA ILE A 148 15.81 8.57 -9.28
C ILE A 148 14.48 7.82 -9.16
N LEU A 149 13.73 7.70 -10.26
CA LEU A 149 12.51 6.91 -10.29
C LEU A 149 12.78 5.46 -9.90
N ALA A 150 13.84 4.83 -10.39
CA ALA A 150 14.16 3.45 -10.00
C ALA A 150 14.46 3.30 -8.49
N VAL A 151 15.07 4.30 -7.87
CA VAL A 151 15.34 4.31 -6.42
C VAL A 151 14.07 4.56 -5.60
N LEU A 152 13.15 5.39 -6.11
CA LEU A 152 11.91 5.76 -5.43
C LEU A 152 10.72 4.83 -5.74
N ASP A 153 10.78 4.09 -6.85
CA ASP A 153 9.78 3.12 -7.28
C ASP A 153 9.36 2.14 -6.17
N PRO A 154 10.26 1.68 -5.28
CA PRO A 154 9.88 0.96 -4.08
C PRO A 154 8.75 1.59 -3.23
N ILE A 155 8.65 2.91 -3.19
CA ILE A 155 7.65 3.64 -2.42
C ILE A 155 6.26 3.52 -3.09
N ARG A 156 6.21 3.41 -4.43
CA ARG A 156 5.00 3.34 -5.28
C ARG A 156 4.02 4.50 -5.04
N ALA A 157 3.27 4.46 -3.94
CA ALA A 157 2.41 5.55 -3.52
C ALA A 157 3.17 6.63 -2.77
N SER A 158 3.52 7.68 -3.49
CA SER A 158 4.14 8.85 -2.89
C SER A 158 3.21 9.53 -1.88
N GLY A 159 1.88 9.46 -2.05
CA GLY A 159 0.91 10.07 -1.15
C GLY A 159 1.01 9.61 0.31
N ARG A 160 1.44 8.36 0.55
CA ARG A 160 1.71 7.83 1.91
C ARG A 160 2.80 8.61 2.66
N LEU A 161 3.69 9.28 1.93
CA LEU A 161 4.76 10.08 2.53
C LEU A 161 4.21 11.24 3.38
N PHE A 162 2.97 11.66 3.17
CA PHE A 162 2.32 12.68 3.98
C PHE A 162 1.79 12.16 5.33
N TRP A 163 1.60 10.84 5.54
CA TRP A 163 1.02 10.33 6.81
C TRP A 163 1.74 10.85 8.07
N PRO A 164 3.09 10.83 8.16
CA PRO A 164 3.78 11.38 9.32
C PRO A 164 3.55 12.88 9.49
N VAL A 165 3.36 13.62 8.39
CA VAL A 165 3.04 15.06 8.40
C VAL A 165 1.64 15.27 8.97
N GLY A 166 0.66 14.49 8.51
CA GLY A 166 -0.71 14.49 9.04
C GLY A 166 -0.75 14.17 10.53
N TYR A 167 0.01 13.17 10.99
CA TYR A 167 0.08 12.84 12.42
C TYR A 167 0.69 13.96 13.26
N VAL A 168 1.77 14.60 12.79
CA VAL A 168 2.38 15.74 13.49
C VAL A 168 1.44 16.94 13.51
N LEU A 169 0.71 17.21 12.41
CA LEU A 169 -0.30 18.27 12.35
C LEU A 169 -1.39 18.07 13.41
N VAL A 170 -1.96 16.87 13.49
CA VAL A 170 -2.99 16.53 14.50
C VAL A 170 -2.44 16.63 15.92
N LEU A 171 -1.23 16.13 16.16
CA LEU A 171 -0.58 16.23 17.48
C LEU A 171 -0.40 17.68 17.92
N ILE A 172 0.12 18.55 17.05
CA ILE A 172 0.30 19.98 17.36
C ILE A 172 -1.05 20.64 17.61
N ALA A 173 -2.08 20.28 16.84
CA ALA A 173 -3.42 20.82 17.02
C ALA A 173 -4.01 20.46 18.40
N ILE A 174 -3.83 19.21 18.85
CA ILE A 174 -4.24 18.77 20.20
C ILE A 174 -3.47 19.53 21.29
N LEU A 175 -2.16 19.68 21.14
CA LEU A 175 -1.34 20.44 22.10
C LEU A 175 -1.79 21.89 22.23
N ALA A 176 -2.17 22.53 21.12
CA ALA A 176 -2.73 23.87 21.15
C ALA A 176 -4.06 23.92 21.93
N VAL A 177 -4.92 22.91 21.81
CA VAL A 177 -6.19 22.83 22.57
C VAL A 177 -5.93 22.74 24.08
N PHE A 178 -4.86 22.05 24.52
CA PHE A 178 -4.49 21.99 25.93
C PHE A 178 -3.99 23.32 26.53
N ARG A 179 -3.85 24.38 25.72
CA ARG A 179 -3.68 25.74 26.25
C ARG A 179 -4.94 26.27 26.95
N LEU A 180 -6.11 25.68 26.70
CA LEU A 180 -7.36 25.98 27.41
C LEU A 180 -7.35 25.41 28.85
N SER A 181 -8.32 25.82 29.68
CA SER A 181 -8.54 25.13 30.96
C SER A 181 -8.94 23.67 30.72
N PRO A 182 -8.61 22.73 31.64
CA PRO A 182 -8.86 21.29 31.44
C PRO A 182 -10.31 20.96 31.08
N GLN A 183 -11.28 21.64 31.72
CA GLN A 183 -12.70 21.48 31.44
C GLN A 183 -13.05 21.91 30.00
N ARG A 184 -12.55 23.08 29.56
CA ARG A 184 -12.80 23.59 28.21
C ARG A 184 -12.13 22.74 27.15
N ALA A 185 -10.89 22.31 27.39
CA ALA A 185 -10.18 21.41 26.50
C ALA A 185 -10.91 20.08 26.36
N GLY A 186 -11.35 19.47 27.48
CA GLY A 186 -12.11 18.23 27.48
C GLY A 186 -13.41 18.35 26.69
N LEU A 187 -14.21 19.39 26.95
CA LEU A 187 -15.46 19.63 26.20
C LEU A 187 -15.22 19.86 24.71
N ALA A 188 -14.20 20.63 24.35
CA ALA A 188 -13.85 20.88 22.94
C ALA A 188 -13.45 19.58 22.22
N LEU A 189 -12.60 18.76 22.84
CA LEU A 189 -12.17 17.49 22.27
C LEU A 189 -13.31 16.49 22.15
N ILE A 190 -14.21 16.41 23.14
CA ILE A 190 -15.42 15.58 23.06
C ILE A 190 -16.30 16.02 21.89
N ALA A 191 -16.52 17.33 21.72
CA ALA A 191 -17.31 17.86 20.62
C ALA A 191 -16.67 17.55 19.25
N MET A 192 -15.34 17.69 19.13
CA MET A 192 -14.61 17.35 17.90
C MET A 192 -14.69 15.85 17.58
N VAL A 193 -14.58 14.97 18.58
CA VAL A 193 -14.73 13.51 18.41
C VAL A 193 -16.16 13.15 18.00
N ALA A 194 -17.17 13.77 18.61
CA ALA A 194 -18.57 13.56 18.24
C ALA A 194 -18.83 13.98 16.78
N LEU A 195 -18.33 15.16 16.38
CA LEU A 195 -18.41 15.64 15.01
C LEU A 195 -17.68 14.70 14.04
N GLN A 196 -16.49 14.22 14.41
CA GLN A 196 -15.73 13.25 13.62
C GLN A 196 -16.51 11.95 13.43
N ALA A 197 -17.14 11.43 14.48
CA ALA A 197 -17.91 10.20 14.42
C ALA A 197 -19.14 10.34 13.52
N ALA A 198 -19.83 11.48 13.58
CA ALA A 198 -20.95 11.78 12.70
C ALA A 198 -20.50 11.84 11.23
N ASP A 199 -19.41 12.56 10.97
CA ASP A 199 -18.85 12.73 9.64
C ASP A 199 -18.37 11.41 9.00
N LEU A 200 -17.58 10.63 9.73
CA LEU A 200 -17.01 9.37 9.24
C LEU A 200 -17.98 8.18 9.31
N ALA A 201 -19.23 8.38 9.71
CA ALA A 201 -20.22 7.30 9.78
C ALA A 201 -20.42 6.62 8.42
N GLY A 202 -20.41 7.39 7.33
CA GLY A 202 -20.51 6.87 5.96
C GLY A 202 -19.35 5.95 5.59
N MET A 203 -18.11 6.38 5.86
CA MET A 203 -16.93 5.55 5.66
C MET A 203 -16.99 4.27 6.47
N ALA A 204 -17.36 4.36 7.76
CA ALA A 204 -17.46 3.20 8.63
C ALA A 204 -18.51 2.19 8.12
N ASN A 205 -19.66 2.67 7.61
CA ASN A 205 -20.67 1.82 6.99
C ASN A 205 -20.15 1.17 5.71
N THR A 206 -19.49 1.94 4.84
CA THR A 206 -18.91 1.43 3.58
C THR A 206 -17.89 0.31 3.84
N ILE A 207 -16.99 0.50 4.81
CA ILE A 207 -15.99 -0.51 5.20
C ILE A 207 -16.67 -1.74 5.80
N ARG A 208 -17.69 -1.56 6.64
CA ARG A 208 -18.47 -2.68 7.20
C ARG A 208 -19.16 -3.48 6.09
N ASP A 209 -19.78 -2.81 5.13
CA ASP A 209 -20.46 -3.47 4.01
C ASP A 209 -19.49 -4.26 3.13
N GLN A 210 -18.30 -3.74 2.85
CA GLN A 210 -17.24 -4.48 2.17
C GLN A 210 -16.82 -5.73 2.96
N SER A 211 -16.74 -5.61 4.29
CA SER A 211 -16.28 -6.68 5.19
C SER A 211 -17.36 -7.73 5.48
N LYS A 212 -18.65 -7.46 5.24
CA LYS A 212 -19.76 -8.43 5.41
C LYS A 212 -19.55 -9.73 4.63
N THR A 213 -18.79 -9.68 3.54
CA THR A 213 -18.44 -10.88 2.77
C THR A 213 -17.61 -11.87 3.59
N ALA A 214 -16.90 -11.42 4.62
CA ALA A 214 -16.13 -12.29 5.53
C ALA A 214 -17.03 -13.18 6.40
N ASP A 215 -18.29 -12.79 6.65
CA ASP A 215 -19.25 -13.61 7.40
C ASP A 215 -19.80 -14.78 6.55
N GLN A 216 -19.52 -14.79 5.25
CA GLN A 216 -19.97 -15.83 4.35
C GLN A 216 -19.09 -17.08 4.52
N ARG A 217 -19.69 -18.21 4.90
CA ARG A 217 -18.99 -19.51 5.05
C ARG A 217 -18.59 -20.16 3.72
N ARG A 218 -18.95 -19.55 2.58
CA ARG A 218 -18.68 -20.11 1.27
C ARG A 218 -17.28 -19.71 0.81
N LEU A 219 -16.38 -20.68 0.70
CA LEU A 219 -15.00 -20.42 0.28
C LEU A 219 -14.85 -20.11 -1.22
N TYR A 220 -15.76 -20.63 -2.06
CA TYR A 220 -15.66 -20.54 -3.52
C TYR A 220 -16.92 -19.91 -4.11
N HIS A 221 -16.80 -18.69 -4.62
CA HIS A 221 -17.90 -17.94 -5.22
C HIS A 221 -17.89 -18.04 -6.74
N ARG A 222 -16.71 -18.18 -7.36
CA ARG A 222 -16.53 -18.20 -8.81
C ARG A 222 -16.22 -19.58 -9.36
N THR A 223 -15.45 -20.38 -8.64
CA THR A 223 -15.05 -21.74 -9.03
C THR A 223 -15.94 -22.78 -8.34
N ARG A 224 -17.22 -22.85 -8.72
CA ARG A 224 -18.23 -23.68 -8.05
C ARG A 224 -18.26 -25.11 -8.56
N ASP A 225 -17.82 -25.34 -9.79
CA ASP A 225 -17.84 -26.63 -10.44
C ASP A 225 -16.99 -27.67 -9.66
N PRO A 226 -17.56 -28.81 -9.25
CA PRO A 226 -16.83 -29.83 -8.49
C PRO A 226 -15.65 -30.43 -9.27
N ARG A 227 -15.62 -30.29 -10.60
CA ARG A 227 -14.51 -30.75 -11.44
C ARG A 227 -13.20 -29.99 -11.15
N TRP A 228 -13.25 -28.81 -10.53
CA TRP A 228 -12.06 -28.07 -10.11
C TRP A 228 -11.19 -28.89 -9.16
N GLU A 229 -11.81 -29.50 -8.15
CA GLU A 229 -11.13 -30.32 -7.15
C GLU A 229 -10.48 -31.54 -7.82
N GLN A 230 -11.24 -32.26 -8.66
CA GLN A 230 -10.73 -33.42 -9.38
C GLN A 230 -9.55 -33.11 -10.31
N LEU A 231 -9.60 -31.98 -11.02
CA LEU A 231 -8.52 -31.56 -11.93
C LEU A 231 -7.27 -31.15 -11.18
N ILE A 232 -7.42 -30.42 -10.07
CA ILE A 232 -6.30 -29.99 -9.24
C ILE A 232 -5.66 -31.21 -8.57
N ASP A 233 -6.47 -32.10 -7.98
CA ASP A 233 -5.98 -33.31 -7.31
C ASP A 233 -5.20 -34.24 -8.23
N ARG A 234 -5.55 -34.31 -9.52
CA ARG A 234 -4.82 -35.13 -10.50
C ARG A 234 -3.59 -34.43 -11.08
N SER A 235 -3.42 -33.13 -10.83
CA SER A 235 -2.31 -32.35 -11.38
C SER A 235 -1.04 -32.50 -10.53
N SER A 236 0.12 -32.44 -11.17
CA SER A 236 1.43 -32.31 -10.51
C SER A 236 1.73 -30.87 -10.12
N SER A 237 1.14 -29.90 -10.82
CA SER A 237 1.28 -28.46 -10.59
C SER A 237 0.17 -27.68 -11.29
N VAL A 238 -0.08 -26.45 -10.84
CA VAL A 238 -1.05 -25.52 -11.44
C VAL A 238 -0.32 -24.28 -11.97
N ALA A 239 -0.66 -23.85 -13.18
CA ALA A 239 -0.12 -22.63 -13.78
C ALA A 239 -1.21 -21.77 -14.44
N PHE A 240 -1.06 -20.47 -14.35
CA PHE A 240 -1.88 -19.47 -15.02
C PHE A 240 -1.19 -18.97 -16.30
N MET A 241 -1.96 -18.83 -17.38
CA MET A 241 -1.49 -18.35 -18.68
C MET A 241 -2.35 -17.21 -19.22
N PRO A 242 -1.77 -16.01 -19.50
CA PRO A 242 -0.42 -15.58 -19.12
C PRO A 242 -0.18 -15.63 -17.61
N GLY A 243 1.09 -15.63 -17.22
CA GLY A 243 1.47 -15.76 -15.81
C GLY A 243 1.20 -14.54 -14.92
N ASP A 244 0.60 -13.48 -15.48
CA ASP A 244 0.17 -12.29 -14.76
C ASP A 244 -1.21 -12.51 -14.15
N VAL A 245 -1.20 -13.01 -12.91
CA VAL A 245 -2.40 -13.32 -12.14
C VAL A 245 -3.18 -12.09 -11.68
N THR A 246 -2.62 -10.89 -11.83
CA THR A 246 -3.32 -9.65 -11.45
C THR A 246 -4.47 -9.31 -12.38
N ARG A 247 -4.49 -9.90 -13.59
CA ARG A 247 -5.60 -9.79 -14.55
C ARG A 247 -6.90 -10.39 -14.03
N ASP A 248 -6.80 -11.38 -13.14
CA ASP A 248 -7.95 -11.98 -12.48
C ASP A 248 -7.56 -12.52 -11.09
N LEU A 249 -7.38 -11.59 -10.16
CA LEU A 249 -6.89 -11.93 -8.82
C LEU A 249 -7.88 -12.81 -8.04
N GLY A 250 -9.19 -12.62 -8.24
CA GLY A 250 -10.20 -13.43 -7.57
C GLY A 250 -10.19 -14.89 -8.02
N LEU A 251 -10.05 -15.14 -9.33
CA LEU A 251 -9.87 -16.50 -9.85
C LEU A 251 -8.58 -17.13 -9.33
N PHE A 252 -7.47 -16.37 -9.37
CA PHE A 252 -6.20 -16.84 -8.85
C PHE A 252 -6.29 -17.23 -7.38
N GLN A 253 -6.91 -16.41 -6.54
CA GLN A 253 -7.05 -16.68 -5.10
C GLN A 253 -7.84 -17.97 -4.84
N GLU A 254 -8.99 -18.17 -5.50
CA GLU A 254 -9.80 -19.37 -5.28
C GLU A 254 -9.08 -20.65 -5.75
N VAL A 255 -8.43 -20.62 -6.93
CA VAL A 255 -7.67 -21.78 -7.45
C VAL A 255 -6.42 -22.02 -6.62
N ALA A 256 -5.70 -20.97 -6.21
CA ALA A 256 -4.52 -21.10 -5.37
C ALA A 256 -4.88 -21.69 -4.00
N TRP A 257 -6.00 -21.29 -3.41
CA TRP A 257 -6.49 -21.88 -2.16
C TRP A 257 -6.77 -23.38 -2.31
N ARG A 258 -7.45 -23.79 -3.40
CA ARG A 258 -7.68 -25.21 -3.72
C ARG A 258 -6.37 -25.98 -3.91
N ALA A 259 -5.46 -25.44 -4.70
CA ALA A 259 -4.16 -26.07 -4.98
C ALA A 259 -3.34 -26.25 -3.70
N ILE A 260 -3.28 -25.24 -2.83
CA ILE A 260 -2.60 -25.33 -1.54
C ILE A 260 -3.23 -26.40 -0.64
N ASN A 261 -4.57 -26.44 -0.54
CA ASN A 261 -5.27 -27.47 0.25
C ASN A 261 -5.01 -28.89 -0.28
N ALA A 262 -4.88 -29.05 -1.59
CA ALA A 262 -4.55 -30.31 -2.25
C ALA A 262 -3.03 -30.62 -2.27
N GLY A 263 -2.19 -29.78 -1.66
CA GLY A 263 -0.73 -29.95 -1.68
C GLY A 263 -0.11 -29.84 -3.08
N ARG A 264 -0.76 -29.12 -4.00
CA ARG A 264 -0.33 -28.93 -5.39
C ARG A 264 0.40 -27.60 -5.57
N PRO A 265 1.65 -27.60 -6.06
CA PRO A 265 2.41 -26.37 -6.24
C PRO A 265 1.84 -25.49 -7.36
N LEU A 266 1.83 -24.18 -7.14
CA LEU A 266 1.55 -23.18 -8.16
C LEU A 266 2.85 -22.61 -8.74
N THR A 267 2.89 -22.40 -10.05
CA THR A 267 4.03 -21.69 -10.65
C THR A 267 3.93 -20.18 -10.50
N ASN A 268 2.71 -19.64 -10.39
CA ASN A 268 2.44 -18.22 -10.29
C ASN A 268 2.31 -17.76 -8.84
N VAL A 269 2.67 -16.50 -8.59
CA VAL A 269 2.53 -15.86 -7.29
C VAL A 269 2.02 -14.45 -7.50
N TYR A 270 1.06 -14.03 -6.66
CA TYR A 270 0.74 -12.63 -6.51
C TYR A 270 1.79 -12.00 -5.58
N ALA A 271 2.81 -11.40 -6.17
CA ALA A 271 3.88 -10.72 -5.44
C ALA A 271 3.79 -9.21 -5.67
N ALA A 272 3.97 -8.42 -4.60
CA ALA A 272 4.00 -6.96 -4.69
C ALA A 272 5.13 -6.45 -5.61
N ARG A 273 6.18 -7.24 -5.80
CA ARG A 273 7.26 -7.01 -6.77
C ARG A 273 7.73 -8.32 -7.38
N VAL A 274 7.93 -8.32 -8.69
CA VAL A 274 8.42 -9.48 -9.43
C VAL A 274 9.92 -9.34 -9.65
N SER A 275 10.70 -10.38 -9.34
CA SER A 275 12.13 -10.41 -9.63
C SER A 275 12.39 -10.54 -11.13
N ARG A 276 13.53 -10.05 -11.61
CA ARG A 276 13.94 -10.23 -13.03
C ARG A 276 13.97 -11.71 -13.43
N VAL A 277 14.41 -12.58 -12.52
CA VAL A 277 14.46 -14.04 -12.71
C VAL A 277 13.06 -14.62 -12.88
N THR A 278 12.12 -14.27 -11.99
CA THR A 278 10.73 -14.74 -12.08
C THR A 278 10.07 -14.23 -13.36
N ALA A 279 10.28 -12.97 -13.73
CA ALA A 279 9.72 -12.40 -14.95
C ALA A 279 10.26 -13.11 -16.22
N GLN A 280 11.56 -13.41 -16.26
CA GLN A 280 12.15 -14.19 -17.34
C GLN A 280 11.59 -15.61 -17.40
N ARG A 281 11.44 -16.28 -16.25
CA ARG A 281 10.82 -17.61 -16.15
C ARG A 281 9.39 -17.59 -16.72
N LEU A 282 8.55 -16.65 -16.27
CA LEU A 282 7.16 -16.53 -16.73
C LEU A 282 7.07 -16.27 -18.24
N ARG A 283 7.98 -15.46 -18.81
CA ARG A 283 8.06 -15.27 -20.26
C ARG A 283 8.41 -16.55 -21.02
N ARG A 284 9.37 -17.34 -20.51
CA ARG A 284 9.74 -18.63 -21.10
C ARG A 284 8.60 -19.63 -21.03
N GLU A 285 7.94 -19.75 -19.87
CA GLU A 285 6.78 -20.63 -19.70
C GLU A 285 5.62 -20.23 -20.61
N ARG A 286 5.38 -18.93 -20.77
CA ARG A 286 4.37 -18.43 -21.70
C ARG A 286 4.70 -18.80 -23.15
N ALA A 287 5.94 -18.57 -23.59
CA ALA A 287 6.35 -18.89 -24.95
C ALA A 287 6.30 -20.40 -25.25
N ALA A 288 6.64 -21.26 -24.28
CA ALA A 288 6.49 -22.70 -24.39
C ALA A 288 5.02 -23.10 -24.52
N PHE A 289 4.15 -22.54 -23.67
CA PHE A 289 2.70 -22.75 -23.76
C PHE A 289 2.15 -22.33 -25.13
N ASP A 290 2.51 -21.15 -25.64
CA ASP A 290 2.04 -20.68 -26.95
C ASP A 290 2.48 -21.61 -28.12
N ARG A 291 3.63 -22.29 -27.99
CA ARG A 291 4.09 -23.31 -28.95
C ARG A 291 3.44 -24.69 -28.78
N GLY A 292 2.63 -24.89 -27.74
CA GLY A 292 2.04 -26.18 -27.40
C GLY A 292 2.97 -27.13 -26.63
N GLU A 293 4.10 -26.63 -26.13
CA GLU A 293 5.04 -27.39 -25.28
C GLU A 293 4.50 -27.44 -23.84
N LEU A 294 3.54 -28.35 -23.61
CA LEU A 294 2.90 -28.51 -22.30
C LEU A 294 3.75 -29.34 -21.34
N VAL A 295 3.77 -28.94 -20.07
CA VAL A 295 4.44 -29.66 -18.99
C VAL A 295 3.56 -30.84 -18.56
N PRO A 296 4.07 -32.08 -18.60
CA PRO A 296 3.29 -33.25 -18.20
C PRO A 296 2.74 -33.14 -16.78
N GLY A 297 1.48 -33.51 -16.60
CA GLY A 297 0.77 -33.44 -15.33
C GLY A 297 0.35 -32.02 -14.89
N ARG A 298 0.70 -30.95 -15.61
CA ARG A 298 0.34 -29.58 -15.22
C ARG A 298 -1.08 -29.22 -15.66
N LEU A 299 -1.86 -28.67 -14.73
CA LEU A 299 -3.13 -28.00 -15.02
C LEU A 299 -2.84 -26.55 -15.42
N TYR A 300 -3.35 -26.11 -16.57
CA TYR A 300 -3.24 -24.72 -16.99
C TYR A 300 -4.58 -24.01 -16.86
N ILE A 301 -4.58 -22.86 -16.19
CA ILE A 301 -5.71 -21.94 -16.10
C ILE A 301 -5.46 -20.82 -17.10
N VAL A 302 -6.32 -20.73 -18.12
CA VAL A 302 -6.14 -19.79 -19.22
C VAL A 302 -6.98 -18.56 -18.93
N LEU A 303 -6.29 -17.45 -18.63
CA LEU A 303 -6.94 -16.18 -18.32
C LEU A 303 -7.62 -15.61 -19.58
N ALA A 304 -8.65 -14.81 -19.37
CA ALA A 304 -9.43 -14.20 -20.45
C ALA A 304 -8.52 -13.44 -21.45
N GLY A 305 -8.81 -13.62 -22.74
CA GLY A 305 -8.05 -13.02 -23.85
C GLY A 305 -6.76 -13.76 -24.22
N ALA A 306 -6.39 -14.84 -23.54
CA ALA A 306 -5.29 -15.70 -23.96
C ALA A 306 -5.76 -16.79 -24.93
N ALA A 307 -4.98 -17.03 -25.99
CA ALA A 307 -5.24 -18.11 -26.92
C ALA A 307 -4.77 -19.45 -26.33
N VAL A 308 -5.54 -20.50 -26.63
CA VAL A 308 -5.14 -21.88 -26.33
C VAL A 308 -4.42 -22.44 -27.56
N PRO A 309 -3.20 -23.00 -27.42
CA PRO A 309 -2.49 -23.60 -28.55
C PRO A 309 -3.26 -24.80 -29.09
N ALA A 310 -3.17 -25.05 -30.40
CA ALA A 310 -3.88 -26.16 -31.05
C ALA A 310 -3.56 -27.53 -30.42
N ALA A 311 -2.31 -27.74 -29.99
CA ALA A 311 -1.87 -28.95 -29.30
C ALA A 311 -2.59 -29.21 -27.96
N ALA A 312 -3.13 -28.16 -27.32
CA ALA A 312 -3.88 -28.28 -26.07
C ALA A 312 -5.39 -28.50 -26.29
N ALA A 313 -5.90 -28.29 -27.50
CA ALA A 313 -7.34 -28.21 -27.77
C ALA A 313 -8.14 -29.44 -27.30
N ALA A 314 -7.60 -30.65 -27.47
CA ALA A 314 -8.24 -31.89 -27.04
C ALA A 314 -8.43 -32.00 -25.51
N ASN A 315 -7.56 -31.33 -24.74
CA ASN A 315 -7.56 -31.35 -23.28
C ASN A 315 -8.19 -30.09 -22.67
N THR A 316 -8.65 -29.17 -23.52
CA THR A 316 -9.34 -27.96 -23.08
C THR A 316 -10.72 -28.28 -22.53
N ARG A 317 -11.06 -27.67 -21.39
CA ARG A 317 -12.37 -27.76 -20.75
C ARG A 317 -12.81 -26.36 -20.33
N GLN A 318 -14.12 -26.18 -20.17
CA GLN A 318 -14.72 -24.99 -19.58
C GLN A 318 -15.31 -25.35 -18.22
N LEU A 319 -14.91 -24.64 -17.17
CA LEU A 319 -15.44 -24.75 -15.81
C LEU A 319 -15.80 -23.36 -15.31
N ASP A 320 -17.07 -23.14 -14.95
CA ASP A 320 -17.57 -21.83 -14.49
C ASP A 320 -17.19 -20.64 -15.41
N GLY A 321 -17.15 -20.87 -16.73
CA GLY A 321 -16.74 -19.86 -17.72
C GLY A 321 -15.23 -19.61 -17.81
N VAL A 322 -14.41 -20.42 -17.12
CA VAL A 322 -12.95 -20.39 -17.17
C VAL A 322 -12.43 -21.51 -18.05
N THR A 323 -11.61 -21.12 -19.02
CA THR A 323 -10.91 -22.06 -19.89
C THR A 323 -9.75 -22.69 -19.13
N VAL A 324 -9.71 -24.02 -19.07
CA VAL A 324 -8.59 -24.77 -18.49
C VAL A 324 -8.07 -25.80 -19.48
N VAL A 325 -6.77 -26.11 -19.42
CA VAL A 325 -6.17 -27.25 -20.13
C VAL A 325 -5.85 -28.31 -19.09
N ALA A 326 -6.56 -29.43 -19.17
CA ALA A 326 -6.39 -30.54 -18.25
C ALA A 326 -4.99 -31.16 -18.35
N PRO A 327 -4.47 -31.75 -17.26
CA PRO A 327 -3.17 -32.41 -17.24
C PRO A 327 -3.05 -33.48 -18.33
N ILE A 328 -1.93 -33.44 -19.08
CA ILE A 328 -1.54 -34.51 -20.00
C ILE A 328 -0.50 -35.36 -19.29
N HIS A 329 -0.79 -36.63 -19.07
CA HIS A 329 0.19 -37.59 -18.57
C HIS A 329 0.90 -38.23 -19.76
N ALA A 330 2.23 -38.34 -19.69
CA ALA A 330 2.96 -39.20 -20.63
C ALA A 330 2.42 -40.63 -20.45
N ARG A 331 2.06 -41.28 -21.56
CA ARG A 331 1.68 -42.69 -21.55
C ARG A 331 2.88 -43.57 -21.22
#